data_AF-A0A9D1NIH0-F1
#
_entry.id   AF-A0A9D1NIH0-F1
#
_cell.length_a   1.000
_cell.length_b   1.000
_cell.length_c   1.000
_cell.angle_alpha   90.00
_cell.angle_beta   90.00
_cell.angle_gamma   90.00
#
_symmetry.space_group_name_H-M   'P 1'
#
loop_
_entity.id
_entity.type
_entity.pdbx_description
1 polymer ?
#
loop_
_entity_poly.entity_id
_entity_poly.type
_entity_poly.pdbx_seq_one_letter_code
_entity_poly.pdbx_strand_id
1 'polypeptide(L)'
;MKKTLALFMACAMMLSCAVAAGAASFSDMAGANWDWARDTVYELADQGIIRGYSDGTYQPNNSVTNQEAFTLFARIVGVNDAVNEAAVAAAQEQYADVAARYNTYATKELCFMLYRGIFTEAELDAYLSEATKNNELLRHEAAVLITKVMGGEEEVKNTVMYVFDYVDANEIPAESKGYVDFVSRKGIMQGMEDNKFSPNTSVTRAQVAIMLKKTMDVMSLSHASGTISDVNASARSFVLNGNTYTATDRTGINLDGQHVSFDALENGDEVVVTTDYQGLWAIDATSGVPATTETVTGVFNGSLTDTRGTFLKVYDLEEGVSSVQDYQLSPDGVTYTYEGKLSAILSNFSIGDLVTLTITNGQVTAVSGEPKVKTVTGAYVSEMGVSPAATITITHADAAYDGKVYTISGSVYVSRNGRTASLRDILPGDKVDLELEYGVVTEISATSRSSTATGTITEITIGTNTSGIELDINGVTESYVIVRDTEIYVNDEVGTLYDLRLGDSVTVNIESDAVTRLTVRSVAQVETMTGTVEVVNVSYGFISMNVTDTAGNVTTQQVFVKDGASIIGTDGGTRKTLSDIKAGDTILVKGAMNMGAFEATSIVIL
;
A
#
# COMPACT_ATOMS: atom_id res chain seq x y z
N MET A 1 4.23 60.17 -56.75
CA MET A 1 4.83 60.92 -55.61
C MET A 1 4.30 60.31 -54.32
N LYS A 2 5.20 59.80 -53.45
CA LYS A 2 5.19 59.74 -51.96
C LYS A 2 3.85 59.39 -51.25
N LYS A 3 3.70 58.43 -50.32
CA LYS A 3 4.62 57.85 -49.30
C LYS A 3 3.90 56.71 -48.51
N THR A 4 4.58 55.55 -48.36
CA THR A 4 4.81 54.69 -47.15
C THR A 4 3.68 54.25 -46.20
N LEU A 5 3.69 53.09 -45.52
CA LEU A 5 4.40 51.78 -45.58
C LEU A 5 3.79 50.89 -44.46
N ALA A 6 3.79 49.57 -44.63
CA ALA A 6 3.20 48.56 -43.75
C ALA A 6 4.22 47.88 -42.79
N LEU A 7 3.70 47.40 -41.65
CA LEU A 7 3.80 46.07 -41.02
C LEU A 7 5.13 45.22 -41.06
N PHE A 8 5.52 44.74 -39.86
CA PHE A 8 6.40 43.60 -39.46
C PHE A 8 7.95 43.68 -39.60
N MET A 9 8.68 43.57 -38.46
CA MET A 9 9.91 42.76 -38.33
C MET A 9 10.32 42.53 -36.86
N ALA A 10 10.90 41.35 -36.59
CA ALA A 10 11.29 40.76 -35.32
C ALA A 10 12.71 41.14 -34.81
N CYS A 11 12.96 40.79 -33.53
CA CYS A 11 14.24 40.45 -32.87
C CYS A 11 15.54 41.22 -33.20
N ALA A 12 16.04 41.96 -32.20
CA ALA A 12 17.46 42.21 -31.82
C ALA A 12 17.52 43.63 -31.20
N MET A 13 17.96 43.90 -29.97
CA MET A 13 18.90 43.21 -29.11
C MET A 13 18.41 43.26 -27.66
N MET A 14 18.41 42.09 -27.03
CA MET A 14 18.94 41.92 -25.69
C MET A 14 20.29 42.63 -25.63
N LEU A 15 20.31 43.88 -25.19
CA LEU A 15 21.49 44.39 -24.52
C LEU A 15 21.28 44.00 -23.06
N SER A 16 21.83 42.84 -22.70
CA SER A 16 22.18 42.56 -21.31
C SER A 16 23.08 43.70 -20.84
N CYS A 17 22.47 44.76 -20.31
CA CYS A 17 23.17 45.64 -19.41
C CYS A 17 23.47 44.74 -18.21
N ALA A 18 24.66 44.17 -18.18
CA ALA A 18 25.28 43.82 -16.92
C ALA A 18 25.27 45.13 -16.14
N VAL A 19 24.25 45.32 -15.30
CA VAL A 19 24.26 46.36 -14.29
C VAL A 19 25.44 45.95 -13.43
N ALA A 20 26.56 46.62 -13.62
CA ALA A 20 27.62 46.59 -12.63
C ALA A 20 26.93 46.95 -11.32
N ALA A 21 26.92 46.01 -10.38
CA ALA A 21 26.40 46.22 -9.04
C ALA A 21 27.24 47.32 -8.39
N GLY A 22 26.87 48.57 -8.65
CA GLY A 22 27.29 49.70 -7.84
C GLY A 22 26.51 49.58 -6.53
N ALA A 23 27.24 49.57 -5.41
CA ALA A 23 26.64 49.59 -4.09
C ALA A 23 25.53 50.66 -4.05
N ALA A 24 24.32 50.26 -3.65
CA ALA A 24 23.19 51.17 -3.59
C ALA A 24 23.51 52.32 -2.63
N SER A 25 23.51 53.55 -3.13
CA SER A 25 23.69 54.77 -2.32
C SER A 25 22.56 55.74 -2.62
N PHE A 26 21.89 56.26 -1.58
CA PHE A 26 20.76 57.17 -1.72
C PHE A 26 21.16 58.59 -1.31
N SER A 27 20.84 59.58 -2.13
CA SER A 27 21.32 60.96 -1.93
C SER A 27 20.80 61.60 -0.64
N ASP A 28 19.63 61.20 -0.19
CA ASP A 28 18.94 61.69 1.01
C ASP A 28 19.29 60.90 2.28
N MET A 29 20.11 59.86 2.19
CA MET A 29 20.60 59.07 3.33
C MET A 29 22.01 59.48 3.79
N ALA A 30 22.71 60.35 3.05
CA ALA A 30 24.12 60.71 3.30
C ALA A 30 24.35 61.59 4.56
N GLY A 31 23.31 62.15 5.17
CA GLY A 31 23.41 63.04 6.35
C GLY A 31 23.38 62.30 7.70
N ALA A 32 23.90 62.96 8.75
CA ALA A 32 23.97 62.41 10.12
C ALA A 32 22.61 62.05 10.74
N ASN A 33 21.51 62.67 10.26
CA ASN A 33 20.15 62.39 10.75
C ASN A 33 19.69 60.95 10.50
N TRP A 34 20.39 60.20 9.64
CA TRP A 34 20.03 58.84 9.23
C TRP A 34 21.04 57.78 9.68
N ASP A 35 22.01 58.13 10.54
CA ASP A 35 23.06 57.21 10.99
C ASP A 35 22.51 55.90 11.58
N TRP A 36 21.36 55.96 12.26
CA TRP A 36 20.71 54.81 12.88
C TRP A 36 20.06 53.83 11.88
N ALA A 37 19.74 54.27 10.66
CA ALA A 37 19.04 53.48 9.64
C ALA A 37 19.88 53.20 8.39
N ARG A 38 20.87 54.06 8.11
CA ARG A 38 21.56 54.09 6.82
C ARG A 38 22.19 52.77 6.44
N ASP A 39 22.95 52.17 7.35
CA ASP A 39 23.68 50.93 7.05
C ASP A 39 22.70 49.79 6.75
N THR A 40 21.62 49.68 7.52
CA THR A 40 20.54 48.74 7.27
C THR A 40 19.85 49.00 5.93
N VAL A 41 19.58 50.26 5.60
CA VAL A 41 18.97 50.64 4.31
C VAL A 41 19.87 50.25 3.15
N TYR A 42 21.18 50.42 3.26
CA TYR A 42 22.11 50.02 2.21
C TYR A 42 22.24 48.50 2.10
N GLU A 43 22.31 47.78 3.23
CA GLU A 43 22.34 46.32 3.25
C GLU A 43 21.10 45.70 2.59
N LEU A 44 19.91 46.15 2.99
CA LEU A 44 18.65 45.63 2.42
C LEU A 44 18.47 46.03 0.95
N ALA A 45 19.05 47.16 0.51
CA ALA A 45 19.04 47.55 -0.90
C ALA A 45 19.99 46.69 -1.74
N ASP A 46 21.17 46.34 -1.21
CA ASP A 46 22.13 45.43 -1.83
C ASP A 46 21.55 44.01 -1.99
N GLN A 47 20.81 43.55 -0.99
CA GLN A 47 20.05 42.29 -1.04
C GLN A 47 18.80 42.37 -1.93
N GLY A 48 18.46 43.54 -2.47
CA GLY A 48 17.28 43.74 -3.32
C GLY A 48 15.92 43.68 -2.59
N ILE A 49 15.93 43.62 -1.25
CA ILE A 49 14.73 43.61 -0.40
C ILE A 49 14.01 44.96 -0.48
N ILE A 50 14.76 46.06 -0.35
CA ILE A 50 14.22 47.42 -0.51
C ILE A 50 14.76 48.10 -1.76
N ARG A 51 14.02 49.10 -2.25
CA ARG A 51 14.41 49.89 -3.42
C ARG A 51 14.13 51.37 -3.16
N GLY A 52 15.02 52.21 -3.68
CA GLY A 52 14.82 53.66 -3.75
C GLY A 52 13.97 54.06 -4.97
N TYR A 53 13.77 55.35 -5.12
CA TYR A 53 13.03 55.95 -6.22
C TYR A 53 13.94 56.19 -7.43
N SER A 54 13.33 56.42 -8.59
CA SER A 54 14.05 56.66 -9.85
C SER A 54 14.90 57.93 -9.87
N ASP A 55 14.66 58.85 -8.92
CA ASP A 55 15.41 60.08 -8.71
C ASP A 55 16.68 59.89 -7.84
N GLY A 56 16.95 58.66 -7.37
CA GLY A 56 18.11 58.34 -6.53
C GLY A 56 17.90 58.55 -5.02
N THR A 57 16.68 58.84 -4.59
CA THR A 57 16.31 59.00 -3.16
C THR A 57 15.74 57.71 -2.55
N TYR A 58 15.81 57.58 -1.23
CA TYR A 58 15.12 56.52 -0.47
C TYR A 58 13.81 56.98 0.18
N GLN A 59 13.69 58.27 0.46
CA GLN A 59 12.59 58.93 1.17
C GLN A 59 12.30 58.34 2.56
N PRO A 60 13.30 58.32 3.45
CA PRO A 60 13.24 57.61 4.74
C PRO A 60 12.11 58.06 5.69
N ASN A 61 11.65 59.32 5.57
CA ASN A 61 10.57 59.89 6.39
C ASN A 61 9.16 59.58 5.88
N ASN A 62 8.99 59.08 4.64
CA ASN A 62 7.65 58.81 4.13
C ASN A 62 7.04 57.63 4.88
N SER A 63 5.73 57.72 5.15
CA SER A 63 4.95 56.60 5.66
C SER A 63 4.90 55.47 4.63
N VAL A 64 4.86 54.23 5.12
CA VAL A 64 4.68 53.02 4.29
C VAL A 64 3.20 52.67 4.26
N THR A 65 2.65 52.43 3.08
CA THR A 65 1.26 51.96 2.92
C THR A 65 1.12 50.46 3.19
N ASN A 66 -0.10 49.99 3.46
CA ASN A 66 -0.37 48.57 3.70
C ASN A 66 0.13 47.65 2.56
N GLN A 67 -0.14 47.99 1.30
CA GLN A 67 0.34 47.17 0.17
C GLN A 67 1.86 47.24 -0.05
N GLU A 68 2.51 48.36 0.29
CA GLU A 68 3.97 48.46 0.27
C GLU A 68 4.59 47.57 1.36
N ALA A 69 4.02 47.61 2.57
CA ALA A 69 4.48 46.76 3.66
C ALA A 69 4.31 45.27 3.30
N PHE A 70 3.15 44.88 2.77
CA PHE A 70 2.91 43.51 2.29
C PHE A 70 3.99 43.07 1.29
N THR A 71 4.34 43.96 0.35
CA THR A 71 5.40 43.70 -0.62
C THR A 71 6.76 43.50 0.05
N LEU A 72 7.12 44.36 1.00
CA LEU A 72 8.40 44.30 1.69
C LEU A 72 8.54 43.07 2.58
N PHE A 73 7.51 42.73 3.34
CA PHE A 73 7.50 41.56 4.20
C PHE A 73 7.46 40.24 3.41
N ALA A 74 6.85 40.22 2.22
CA ALA A 74 6.89 39.05 1.34
C ALA A 74 8.31 38.78 0.82
N ARG A 75 9.12 39.82 0.65
CA ARG A 75 10.51 39.67 0.20
C ARG A 75 11.39 38.99 1.23
N ILE A 76 11.19 39.31 2.51
CA ILE A 76 12.00 38.69 3.58
C ILE A 76 11.60 37.24 3.88
N VAL A 77 10.48 36.76 3.35
CA VAL A 77 10.10 35.33 3.34
C VAL A 77 10.49 34.60 2.05
N GLY A 78 11.24 35.28 1.17
CA GLY A 78 11.88 34.65 0.02
C GLY A 78 11.04 34.60 -1.26
N VAL A 79 10.01 35.44 -1.43
CA VAL A 79 9.21 35.49 -2.69
C VAL A 79 10.01 35.85 -3.95
N ASN A 80 11.24 36.35 -3.78
CA ASN A 80 12.17 36.67 -4.86
C ASN A 80 13.36 35.71 -4.93
N ASP A 81 13.42 34.72 -4.05
CA ASP A 81 14.55 33.80 -3.99
C ASP A 81 14.39 32.75 -5.08
N ALA A 82 15.46 32.47 -5.82
CA ALA A 82 15.43 31.53 -6.93
C ALA A 82 14.96 30.13 -6.52
N VAL A 83 15.26 29.71 -5.28
CA VAL A 83 14.81 28.43 -4.73
C VAL A 83 13.29 28.33 -4.58
N ASN A 84 12.58 29.46 -4.51
CA ASN A 84 11.12 29.50 -4.38
C ASN A 84 10.41 29.75 -5.72
N GLU A 85 11.11 29.79 -6.86
CA GLU A 85 10.51 30.15 -8.15
C GLU A 85 9.31 29.25 -8.53
N ALA A 86 9.45 27.93 -8.34
CA ALA A 86 8.36 26.97 -8.58
C ALA A 86 7.18 27.17 -7.61
N ALA A 87 7.46 27.35 -6.32
CA ALA A 87 6.45 27.63 -5.30
C ALA A 87 5.68 28.94 -5.59
N VAL A 88 6.39 29.98 -6.04
CA VAL A 88 5.79 31.26 -6.43
C VAL A 88 4.89 31.09 -7.66
N ALA A 89 5.34 30.34 -8.67
CA ALA A 89 4.52 30.07 -9.85
C ALA A 89 3.23 29.31 -9.48
N ALA A 90 3.34 28.25 -8.67
CA ALA A 90 2.21 27.50 -8.16
C ALA A 90 1.24 28.39 -7.35
N ALA A 91 1.78 29.24 -6.47
CA ALA A 91 0.99 30.18 -5.68
C ALA A 91 0.19 31.17 -6.57
N GLN A 92 0.82 31.70 -7.62
CA GLN A 92 0.16 32.62 -8.54
C GLN A 92 -0.97 31.94 -9.34
N GLU A 93 -0.80 30.68 -9.70
CA GLU A 93 -1.83 29.89 -10.35
C GLU A 93 -3.00 29.59 -9.39
N GLN A 94 -2.69 29.08 -8.20
CA GLN A 94 -3.69 28.70 -7.20
C GLN A 94 -4.54 29.87 -6.71
N TYR A 95 -3.93 31.05 -6.53
CA TYR A 95 -4.58 32.22 -5.95
C TYR A 95 -4.88 33.34 -6.96
N ALA A 96 -4.90 33.05 -8.27
CA ALA A 96 -5.14 34.05 -9.31
C ALA A 96 -6.47 34.81 -9.12
N ASP A 97 -7.55 34.08 -8.89
CA ASP A 97 -8.89 34.66 -8.68
C ASP A 97 -8.96 35.51 -7.41
N VAL A 98 -8.29 35.05 -6.35
CA VAL A 98 -8.20 35.75 -5.08
C VAL A 98 -7.48 37.09 -5.27
N ALA A 99 -6.32 37.08 -5.90
CA ALA A 99 -5.49 38.26 -6.10
C ALA A 99 -6.17 39.31 -7.00
N ALA A 100 -6.95 38.87 -7.99
CA ALA A 100 -7.72 39.75 -8.88
C ALA A 100 -8.74 40.64 -8.14
N ARG A 101 -9.25 40.21 -6.97
CA ARG A 101 -10.22 40.98 -6.16
C ARG A 101 -9.63 42.24 -5.54
N TYR A 102 -8.33 42.26 -5.28
CA TYR A 102 -7.68 43.32 -4.50
C TYR A 102 -7.11 44.46 -5.36
N ASN A 103 -6.92 44.22 -6.67
CA ASN A 103 -6.40 45.21 -7.63
C ASN A 103 -5.16 45.93 -7.06
N THR A 104 -4.25 45.14 -6.49
CA THR A 104 -2.98 45.59 -5.91
C THR A 104 -1.83 45.18 -6.82
N TYR A 105 -0.77 45.97 -6.84
CA TYR A 105 0.46 45.59 -7.55
C TYR A 105 1.25 44.50 -6.79
N ALA A 106 0.93 44.23 -5.53
CA ALA A 106 1.54 43.19 -4.70
C ALA A 106 0.93 41.80 -4.97
N THR A 107 0.50 41.53 -6.22
CA THR A 107 -0.22 40.31 -6.60
C THR A 107 0.59 39.06 -6.29
N LYS A 108 1.85 39.04 -6.70
CA LYS A 108 2.77 37.91 -6.50
C LYS A 108 3.02 37.65 -5.01
N GLU A 109 3.24 38.74 -4.27
CA GLU A 109 3.50 38.74 -2.84
C GLU A 109 2.29 38.24 -2.03
N LEU A 110 1.08 38.69 -2.39
CA LEU A 110 -0.18 38.19 -1.82
C LEU A 110 -0.33 36.68 -2.04
N CYS A 111 -0.18 36.22 -3.29
CA CYS A 111 -0.33 34.80 -3.62
C CYS A 111 0.64 33.94 -2.81
N PHE A 112 1.91 34.34 -2.73
CA PHE A 112 2.92 33.59 -2.01
C PHE A 112 2.70 33.57 -0.49
N MET A 113 2.25 34.68 0.09
CA MET A 113 1.91 34.71 1.52
C MET A 113 0.71 33.82 1.88
N LEU A 114 -0.29 33.72 0.99
CA LEU A 114 -1.40 32.75 1.14
C LEU A 114 -0.89 31.31 1.04
N TYR A 115 -0.07 31.04 0.02
CA TYR A 115 0.53 29.72 -0.22
C TYR A 115 1.40 29.23 0.95
N ARG A 116 2.08 30.16 1.64
CA ARG A 116 2.87 29.89 2.85
C ARG A 116 2.02 29.80 4.12
N GLY A 117 0.70 30.01 4.03
CA GLY A 117 -0.21 30.02 5.18
C GLY A 117 0.03 31.17 6.17
N ILE A 118 0.78 32.20 5.76
CA ILE A 118 1.05 33.40 6.59
C ILE A 118 -0.24 34.20 6.80
N PHE A 119 -1.06 34.26 5.75
CA PHE A 119 -2.38 34.87 5.75
C PHE A 119 -3.42 33.90 5.25
N THR A 120 -4.63 34.05 5.75
CA THR A 120 -5.84 33.50 5.15
C THR A 120 -6.52 34.54 4.25
N GLU A 121 -7.35 34.10 3.30
CA GLU A 121 -8.09 35.04 2.44
C GLU A 121 -8.94 36.04 3.22
N ALA A 122 -9.55 35.60 4.32
CA ALA A 122 -10.42 36.44 5.15
C ALA A 122 -9.66 37.59 5.84
N GLU A 123 -8.34 37.45 6.01
CA GLU A 123 -7.51 38.45 6.68
C GLU A 123 -6.98 39.51 5.70
N LEU A 124 -7.02 39.24 4.39
CA LEU A 124 -6.47 40.14 3.39
C LEU A 124 -7.25 41.46 3.29
N ASP A 125 -8.56 41.47 3.56
CA ASP A 125 -9.38 42.69 3.48
C ASP A 125 -8.91 43.78 4.46
N ALA A 126 -8.36 43.39 5.62
CA ALA A 126 -7.80 44.32 6.60
C ALA A 126 -6.64 45.15 6.02
N TYR A 127 -5.90 44.60 5.05
CA TYR A 127 -4.69 45.21 4.51
C TYR A 127 -4.82 45.67 3.06
N LEU A 128 -5.47 44.88 2.21
CA LEU A 128 -5.35 45.00 0.74
C LEU A 128 -6.65 45.35 0.03
N SER A 129 -7.78 45.52 0.75
CA SER A 129 -9.03 46.00 0.15
C SER A 129 -8.84 47.38 -0.51
N GLU A 130 -9.74 47.76 -1.42
CA GLU A 130 -9.71 49.11 -2.03
C GLU A 130 -9.74 50.23 -0.97
N ALA A 131 -10.38 49.99 0.18
CA ALA A 131 -10.46 50.96 1.27
C ALA A 131 -9.21 50.99 2.18
N THR A 132 -8.37 49.95 2.17
CA THR A 132 -7.28 49.77 3.15
C THR A 132 -5.89 49.73 2.53
N LYS A 133 -5.74 49.33 1.25
CA LYS A 133 -4.42 49.11 0.61
C LYS A 133 -3.51 50.33 0.56
N ASN A 134 -4.09 51.52 0.48
CA ASN A 134 -3.37 52.80 0.42
C ASN A 134 -3.27 53.51 1.78
N ASN A 135 -3.85 52.94 2.84
CA ASN A 135 -3.71 53.51 4.17
C ASN A 135 -2.26 53.37 4.64
N GLU A 136 -1.78 54.38 5.37
CA GLU A 136 -0.48 54.31 6.04
C GLU A 136 -0.54 53.23 7.12
N LEU A 137 0.45 52.33 7.11
CA LEU A 137 0.55 51.23 8.07
C LEU A 137 0.83 51.79 9.46
N LEU A 138 -0.06 51.50 10.41
CA LEU A 138 0.12 51.87 11.81
C LEU A 138 1.12 50.93 12.49
N ARG A 139 1.77 51.45 13.53
CA ARG A 139 2.81 50.72 14.26
C ARG A 139 2.29 49.44 14.93
N HIS A 140 1.06 49.43 15.45
CA HIS A 140 0.47 48.20 15.97
C HIS A 140 0.15 47.18 14.87
N GLU A 141 -0.26 47.63 13.68
CA GLU A 141 -0.53 46.77 12.52
C GLU A 141 0.76 46.15 11.98
N ALA A 142 1.86 46.92 11.96
CA ALA A 142 3.19 46.40 11.65
C ALA A 142 3.60 45.26 12.59
N ALA A 143 3.27 45.35 13.89
CA ALA A 143 3.53 44.28 14.85
C ALA A 143 2.74 43.00 14.51
N VAL A 144 1.47 43.13 14.08
CA VAL A 144 0.66 41.99 13.62
C VAL A 144 1.29 41.34 12.39
N LEU A 145 1.62 42.14 11.37
CA LEU A 145 2.21 41.67 10.12
C LEU A 145 3.54 40.94 10.35
N ILE A 146 4.44 41.51 11.14
CA ILE A 146 5.73 40.88 11.53
C ILE A 146 5.49 39.54 12.21
N THR A 147 4.57 39.50 13.17
CA THR A 147 4.32 38.26 13.93
C THR A 147 3.77 37.15 13.05
N LYS A 148 2.86 37.49 12.12
CA LYS A 148 2.33 36.52 11.14
C LYS A 148 3.41 35.98 10.23
N VAL A 149 4.24 36.87 9.68
CA VAL A 149 5.39 36.51 8.82
C VAL A 149 6.37 35.57 9.53
N MET A 150 6.52 35.71 10.84
CA MET A 150 7.37 34.85 11.67
C MET A 150 6.69 33.55 12.14
N GLY A 151 5.43 33.30 11.77
CA GLY A 151 4.67 32.15 12.27
C GLY A 151 4.42 32.21 13.80
N GLY A 152 4.36 33.42 14.38
CA GLY A 152 4.24 33.63 15.83
C GLY A 152 2.81 33.58 16.37
N GLU A 153 1.81 33.30 15.54
CA GLU A 153 0.39 33.38 15.95
C GLU A 153 0.03 32.38 17.05
N GLU A 154 0.58 31.16 17.00
CA GLU A 154 0.41 30.14 18.02
C GLU A 154 0.99 30.61 19.37
N GLU A 155 2.16 31.25 19.35
CA GLU A 155 2.83 31.81 20.54
C GLU A 155 1.96 32.93 21.15
N VAL A 156 1.40 33.80 20.31
CA VAL A 156 0.49 34.86 20.75
C VAL A 156 -0.79 34.28 21.37
N LYS A 157 -1.44 33.32 20.70
CA LYS A 157 -2.68 32.68 21.20
C LYS A 157 -2.49 32.00 22.55
N ASN A 158 -1.32 31.41 22.78
CA ASN A 158 -1.00 30.71 24.03
C ASN A 158 -0.50 31.63 25.16
N THR A 159 -0.32 32.92 24.90
CA THR A 159 0.13 33.87 25.92
C THR A 159 -1.03 34.34 26.80
N VAL A 160 -0.95 34.05 28.10
CA VAL A 160 -2.05 34.29 29.07
C VAL A 160 -2.10 35.74 29.56
N MET A 161 -0.97 36.44 29.62
CA MET A 161 -0.90 37.83 30.08
C MET A 161 0.21 38.60 29.37
N TYR A 162 -0.03 39.90 29.16
CA TYR A 162 0.90 40.83 28.54
C TYR A 162 1.23 41.93 29.55
N VAL A 163 2.52 42.20 29.76
CA VAL A 163 2.98 43.30 30.62
C VAL A 163 3.78 44.26 29.77
N PHE A 164 3.25 45.46 29.58
CA PHE A 164 3.92 46.53 28.86
C PHE A 164 4.51 47.53 29.84
N ASP A 165 5.76 47.92 29.61
CA ASP A 165 6.39 49.05 30.29
C ASP A 165 6.15 50.38 29.55
N TYR A 166 5.27 50.39 28.55
CA TYR A 166 5.00 51.57 27.74
C TYR A 166 3.99 52.51 28.42
N VAL A 167 4.29 53.81 28.40
CA VAL A 167 3.42 54.82 29.05
C VAL A 167 2.06 54.97 28.37
N ASP A 168 1.97 54.61 27.09
CA ASP A 168 0.76 54.62 26.25
C ASP A 168 0.21 53.20 25.97
N ALA A 169 0.55 52.21 26.80
CA ALA A 169 0.11 50.82 26.63
C ALA A 169 -1.43 50.66 26.56
N ASN A 170 -2.19 51.59 27.15
CA ASN A 170 -3.65 51.60 27.09
C ASN A 170 -4.21 52.03 25.71
N GLU A 171 -3.40 52.66 24.86
CA GLU A 171 -3.79 53.04 23.50
C GLU A 171 -3.59 51.90 22.48
N ILE A 172 -2.95 50.80 22.88
CA ILE A 172 -2.75 49.63 22.03
C ILE A 172 -4.11 48.91 21.88
N PRO A 173 -4.62 48.72 20.65
CA PRO A 173 -5.86 47.97 20.42
C PRO A 173 -5.80 46.59 21.06
N ALA A 174 -6.91 46.14 21.66
CA ALA A 174 -6.93 44.93 22.49
C ALA A 174 -6.46 43.69 21.71
N GLU A 175 -6.91 43.57 20.46
CA GLU A 175 -6.53 42.54 19.49
C GLU A 175 -5.06 42.61 19.08
N SER A 176 -4.41 43.77 19.18
CA SER A 176 -3.00 43.96 18.81
C SER A 176 -2.03 43.72 19.97
N LYS A 177 -2.51 43.65 21.23
CA LYS A 177 -1.64 43.55 22.42
C LYS A 177 -0.71 42.34 22.35
N GLY A 178 -1.24 41.17 22.02
CA GLY A 178 -0.40 39.96 21.95
C GLY A 178 0.71 40.04 20.89
N TYR A 179 0.41 40.66 19.74
CA TYR A 179 1.38 40.87 18.68
C TYR A 179 2.43 41.91 19.06
N VAL A 180 2.04 43.01 19.72
CA VAL A 180 2.97 44.03 20.24
C VAL A 180 3.91 43.44 21.29
N ASP A 181 3.40 42.58 22.18
CA ASP A 181 4.21 41.85 23.15
C ASP A 181 5.23 40.93 22.45
N PHE A 182 4.78 40.15 21.46
CA PHE A 182 5.64 39.25 20.69
C PHE A 182 6.83 39.99 20.05
N VAL A 183 6.57 41.04 19.26
CA VAL A 183 7.65 41.78 18.58
C VAL A 183 8.55 42.54 19.55
N SER A 184 8.04 42.91 20.74
CA SER A 184 8.83 43.52 21.81
C SER A 184 9.78 42.50 22.45
N ARG A 185 9.29 41.31 22.78
CA ARG A 185 10.10 40.22 23.37
C ARG A 185 11.16 39.68 22.40
N LYS A 186 10.86 39.62 21.11
CA LYS A 186 11.84 39.25 20.06
C LYS A 186 12.83 40.40 19.76
N GLY A 187 12.66 41.58 20.35
CA GLY A 187 13.55 42.73 20.17
C GLY A 187 13.43 43.42 18.81
N ILE A 188 12.40 43.09 18.03
CA ILE A 188 12.17 43.60 16.67
C ILE A 188 11.66 45.04 16.74
N MET A 189 10.65 45.27 17.58
CA MET A 189 10.10 46.60 17.85
C MET A 189 10.34 46.97 19.30
N GLN A 190 10.69 48.23 19.55
CA GLN A 190 10.87 48.77 20.89
C GLN A 190 10.12 50.10 21.02
N GLY A 191 9.98 50.58 22.26
CA GLY A 191 9.45 51.91 22.54
C GLY A 191 10.28 53.01 21.86
N MET A 192 9.60 54.08 21.49
CA MET A 192 10.20 55.31 20.95
C MET A 192 10.48 56.29 22.10
N GLU A 193 10.66 57.57 21.76
CA GLU A 193 10.85 58.64 22.75
C GLU A 193 9.80 58.60 23.87
N ASP A 194 10.21 59.01 25.07
CA ASP A 194 9.38 59.01 26.29
C ASP A 194 8.80 57.64 26.69
N ASN A 195 9.42 56.54 26.26
CA ASN A 195 8.99 55.18 26.57
C ASN A 195 7.55 54.88 26.09
N LYS A 196 7.18 55.45 24.94
CA LYS A 196 5.90 55.20 24.25
C LYS A 196 6.05 54.13 23.18
N PHE A 197 5.07 53.23 23.03
CA PHE A 197 5.01 52.37 21.87
C PHE A 197 4.50 53.12 20.62
N SER A 198 3.59 54.08 20.81
CA SER A 198 2.86 54.85 19.79
C SER A 198 2.11 53.98 18.78
N PRO A 199 1.12 53.19 19.24
CA PRO A 199 0.44 52.18 18.41
C PRO A 199 -0.23 52.78 17.18
N ASN A 200 -0.87 53.94 17.33
CA ASN A 200 -1.69 54.59 16.31
C ASN A 200 -0.91 55.57 15.41
N THR A 201 0.42 55.49 15.43
CA THR A 201 1.29 56.32 14.56
C THR A 201 1.74 55.50 13.35
N SER A 202 1.73 56.11 12.17
CA SER A 202 2.22 55.47 10.95
C SER A 202 3.73 55.25 10.99
N VAL A 203 4.17 54.12 10.43
CA VAL A 203 5.59 53.76 10.38
C VAL A 203 6.25 54.33 9.13
N THR A 204 7.42 54.93 9.32
CA THR A 204 8.24 55.48 8.23
C THR A 204 9.04 54.39 7.52
N ARG A 205 9.45 54.65 6.28
CA ARG A 205 10.31 53.75 5.48
C ARG A 205 11.59 53.35 6.21
N ALA A 206 12.26 54.29 6.88
CA ALA A 206 13.46 53.99 7.66
C ALA A 206 13.17 53.07 8.87
N GLN A 207 12.03 53.26 9.55
CA GLN A 207 11.63 52.39 10.66
C GLN A 207 11.30 50.98 10.16
N VAL A 208 10.60 50.86 9.02
CA VAL A 208 10.29 49.56 8.40
C VAL A 208 11.57 48.85 7.97
N ALA A 209 12.58 49.55 7.44
CA ALA A 209 13.88 48.93 7.13
C ALA A 209 14.52 48.27 8.35
N ILE A 210 14.51 48.94 9.51
CA ILE A 210 15.00 48.34 10.77
C ILE A 210 14.16 47.14 11.19
N MET A 211 12.83 47.23 11.08
CA MET A 211 11.94 46.11 11.42
C MET A 211 12.22 44.90 10.53
N LEU A 212 12.31 45.08 9.22
CA LEU A 212 12.62 44.01 8.25
C LEU A 212 13.95 43.33 8.60
N LYS A 213 15.01 44.11 8.80
CA LYS A 213 16.34 43.57 9.13
C LYS A 213 16.32 42.76 10.42
N LYS A 214 15.71 43.30 11.48
CA LYS A 214 15.59 42.58 12.76
C LYS A 214 14.73 41.33 12.63
N THR A 215 13.65 41.38 11.86
CA THR A 215 12.82 40.20 11.57
C THR A 215 13.64 39.14 10.83
N MET A 216 14.39 39.51 9.80
CA MET A 216 15.28 38.59 9.06
C MET A 216 16.34 37.97 9.98
N ASP A 217 16.99 38.79 10.82
CA ASP A 217 18.02 38.31 11.75
C ASP A 217 17.44 37.30 12.74
N VAL A 218 16.25 37.58 13.28
CA VAL A 218 15.57 36.63 14.17
C VAL A 218 15.12 35.38 13.42
N MET A 219 14.52 35.52 12.23
CA MET A 219 14.01 34.38 11.46
C MET A 219 15.12 33.45 10.99
N SER A 220 16.27 34.01 10.60
CA SER A 220 17.44 33.26 10.11
C SER A 220 17.05 32.18 9.09
N LEU A 221 16.26 32.58 8.08
CA LEU A 221 15.78 31.65 7.07
C LEU A 221 16.93 30.96 6.35
N SER A 222 16.78 29.65 6.15
CA SER A 222 17.72 28.82 5.41
C SER A 222 16.94 27.87 4.51
N HIS A 223 17.53 27.57 3.34
CA HIS A 223 16.94 26.70 2.34
C HIS A 223 17.87 25.52 2.06
N ALA A 224 17.29 24.36 1.77
CA ALA A 224 17.99 23.26 1.13
C ALA A 224 17.10 22.66 0.05
N SER A 225 17.71 22.14 -1.01
CA SER A 225 16.99 21.46 -2.08
C SER A 225 17.65 20.14 -2.44
N GLY A 226 16.90 19.26 -3.06
CA GLY A 226 17.36 17.95 -3.53
C GLY A 226 16.23 16.93 -3.52
N THR A 227 16.60 15.66 -3.56
CA THR A 227 15.65 14.55 -3.63
C THR A 227 15.51 13.88 -2.27
N ILE A 228 14.28 13.55 -1.88
CA ILE A 228 14.02 12.75 -0.68
C ILE A 228 14.60 11.35 -0.86
N SER A 229 15.51 10.95 0.03
CA SER A 229 16.14 9.62 0.00
C SER A 229 15.48 8.59 0.91
N ASP A 230 14.77 9.05 1.94
CA ASP A 230 14.05 8.19 2.88
C ASP A 230 12.90 8.97 3.54
N VAL A 231 11.73 8.33 3.73
CA VAL A 231 10.54 8.89 4.39
C VAL A 231 10.08 7.97 5.51
N ASN A 232 9.84 8.56 6.67
CA ASN A 232 9.22 7.93 7.82
C ASN A 232 7.91 8.66 8.17
N ALA A 233 6.79 8.16 7.64
CA ALA A 233 5.47 8.75 7.85
C ALA A 233 5.05 8.79 9.32
N SER A 234 5.35 7.75 10.10
CA SER A 234 5.00 7.69 11.53
C SER A 234 5.73 8.74 12.37
N ALA A 235 6.99 9.02 12.04
CA ALA A 235 7.78 10.06 12.70
C ALA A 235 7.60 11.44 12.05
N ARG A 236 6.84 11.54 10.95
CA ARG A 236 6.71 12.73 10.11
C ARG A 236 8.08 13.31 9.73
N SER A 237 9.01 12.45 9.34
CA SER A 237 10.39 12.84 9.02
C SER A 237 10.88 12.26 7.71
N PHE A 238 11.80 12.96 7.04
CA PHE A 238 12.44 12.49 5.81
C PHE A 238 13.93 12.86 5.80
N VAL A 239 14.69 12.24 4.90
CA VAL A 239 16.12 12.50 4.70
C VAL A 239 16.36 13.23 3.38
N LEU A 240 17.10 14.33 3.46
CA LEU A 240 17.52 15.15 2.32
C LEU A 240 19.00 15.50 2.48
N ASN A 241 19.82 15.19 1.47
CA ASN A 241 21.27 15.42 1.49
C ASN A 241 21.97 14.86 2.75
N GLY A 242 21.48 13.73 3.27
CA GLY A 242 21.98 13.08 4.49
C GLY A 242 21.51 13.71 5.82
N ASN A 243 20.71 14.78 5.78
CA ASN A 243 20.14 15.41 6.98
C ASN A 243 18.68 14.97 7.17
N THR A 244 18.30 14.70 8.42
CA THR A 244 16.90 14.38 8.78
C THR A 244 16.12 15.65 9.08
N TYR A 245 14.97 15.80 8.42
CA TYR A 245 14.02 16.88 8.64
C TYR A 245 12.74 16.29 9.24
N THR A 246 12.21 16.93 10.30
CA THR A 246 10.97 16.51 10.97
C THR A 246 9.92 17.59 10.83
N ALA A 247 8.79 17.24 10.21
CA ALA A 247 7.65 18.12 10.07
C ALA A 247 6.82 18.18 11.35
N THR A 248 6.35 19.36 11.67
CA THR A 248 5.46 19.65 12.81
C THR A 248 4.13 20.18 12.29
N ASP A 249 3.20 20.53 13.17
CA ASP A 249 1.89 21.05 12.76
C ASP A 249 1.97 22.44 12.11
N ARG A 250 3.04 23.20 12.37
CA ARG A 250 3.33 24.47 11.70
C ARG A 250 4.00 24.31 10.33
N THR A 251 4.44 23.11 9.97
CA THR A 251 5.17 22.90 8.72
C THR A 251 4.17 22.91 7.56
N GLY A 252 4.24 23.92 6.70
CA GLY A 252 3.48 23.95 5.45
C GLY A 252 4.04 22.92 4.47
N ILE A 253 3.21 22.02 3.96
CA ILE A 253 3.62 20.98 3.02
C ILE A 253 2.80 21.13 1.75
N ASN A 254 3.51 21.28 0.64
CA ASN A 254 2.91 21.35 -0.68
C ASN A 254 3.56 20.30 -1.58
N LEU A 255 2.75 19.63 -2.40
CA LEU A 255 3.18 18.69 -3.44
C LEU A 255 2.52 19.10 -4.74
N ASP A 256 3.31 19.28 -5.80
CA ASP A 256 2.86 19.77 -7.12
C ASP A 256 2.02 21.05 -7.01
N GLY A 257 2.44 21.95 -6.12
CA GLY A 257 1.75 23.21 -5.89
C GLY A 257 0.45 23.13 -5.09
N GLN A 258 0.06 21.95 -4.58
CA GLN A 258 -1.14 21.77 -3.78
C GLN A 258 -0.79 21.47 -2.33
N HIS A 259 -1.56 22.00 -1.38
CA HIS A 259 -1.39 21.70 0.04
C HIS A 259 -1.76 20.24 0.33
N VAL A 260 -0.86 19.50 0.99
CA VAL A 260 -1.02 18.07 1.28
C VAL A 260 -0.65 17.74 2.72
N SER A 261 -1.03 16.54 3.19
CA SER A 261 -0.49 15.98 4.42
C SER A 261 0.92 15.43 4.21
N PHE A 262 1.66 15.22 5.30
CA PHE A 262 3.01 14.63 5.24
C PHE A 262 3.02 13.24 4.57
N ASP A 263 1.93 12.47 4.71
CA ASP A 263 1.82 11.12 4.16
C ASP A 263 1.81 11.06 2.63
N ALA A 264 1.67 12.21 1.96
CA ALA A 264 1.74 12.30 0.50
C ALA A 264 3.18 12.36 -0.05
N LEU A 265 4.19 12.57 0.81
CA LEU A 265 5.58 12.63 0.39
C LEU A 265 6.16 11.23 0.20
N GLU A 266 6.87 11.02 -0.90
CA GLU A 266 7.47 9.74 -1.26
C GLU A 266 8.99 9.85 -1.46
N ASN A 267 9.67 8.70 -1.37
CA ASN A 267 11.07 8.61 -1.76
C ASN A 267 11.21 8.93 -3.25
N GLY A 268 12.12 9.85 -3.59
CA GLY A 268 12.30 10.31 -4.97
C GLY A 268 11.65 11.65 -5.29
N ASP A 269 10.83 12.21 -4.40
CA ASP A 269 10.29 13.56 -4.58
C ASP A 269 11.42 14.61 -4.56
N GLU A 270 11.37 15.55 -5.49
CA GLU A 270 12.23 16.73 -5.45
C GLU A 270 11.62 17.75 -4.49
N VAL A 271 12.41 18.23 -3.54
CA VAL A 271 11.94 19.15 -2.51
C VAL A 271 12.82 20.37 -2.38
N VAL A 272 12.18 21.49 -2.06
CA VAL A 272 12.80 22.66 -1.44
C VAL A 272 12.28 22.75 -0.01
N VAL A 273 13.19 22.70 0.95
CA VAL A 273 12.87 22.86 2.37
C VAL A 273 13.28 24.24 2.82
N THR A 274 12.42 24.88 3.61
CA THR A 274 12.73 26.14 4.27
C THR A 274 12.68 25.95 5.78
N THR A 275 13.76 26.35 6.46
CA THR A 275 13.85 26.33 7.92
C THR A 275 13.97 27.74 8.47
N ASP A 276 13.36 27.98 9.63
CA ASP A 276 13.44 29.22 10.39
C ASP A 276 13.99 28.98 11.81
N TYR A 277 13.92 29.99 12.67
CA TYR A 277 14.31 29.93 14.08
C TYR A 277 13.57 28.90 14.93
N GLN A 278 12.45 28.35 14.45
CA GLN A 278 11.67 27.30 15.10
C GLN A 278 11.95 25.92 14.49
N GLY A 279 12.63 25.82 13.34
CA GLY A 279 12.99 24.57 12.66
C GLY A 279 12.35 24.49 11.28
N LEU A 280 11.85 23.32 10.88
CA LEU A 280 11.27 23.14 9.54
C LEU A 280 9.96 23.92 9.37
N TRP A 281 9.97 24.93 8.50
CA TRP A 281 8.85 25.83 8.27
C TRP A 281 8.02 25.43 7.04
N ALA A 282 8.67 25.10 5.92
CA ALA A 282 7.96 24.70 4.69
C ALA A 282 8.68 23.58 3.93
N ILE A 283 7.90 22.75 3.25
CA ILE A 283 8.32 21.74 2.28
C ILE A 283 7.54 22.00 1.00
N ASP A 284 8.23 22.38 -0.07
CA ASP A 284 7.65 22.45 -1.41
C ASP A 284 8.21 21.31 -2.25
N ALA A 285 7.37 20.31 -2.47
CA ALA A 285 7.69 19.09 -3.19
C ALA A 285 7.12 19.14 -4.62
N THR A 286 7.83 18.49 -5.53
CA THR A 286 7.34 18.10 -6.85
C THR A 286 7.46 16.59 -6.92
N SER A 287 6.37 15.91 -7.32
CA SER A 287 6.35 14.46 -7.36
C SER A 287 7.47 13.93 -8.25
N GLY A 288 8.27 13.03 -7.68
CA GLY A 288 9.28 12.29 -8.43
C GLY A 288 8.61 11.43 -9.51
N VAL A 289 9.32 11.15 -10.61
CA VAL A 289 8.85 10.12 -11.55
C VAL A 289 8.83 8.79 -10.80
N PRO A 290 7.70 8.04 -10.75
CA PRO A 290 7.62 6.81 -9.98
C PRO A 290 8.70 5.83 -10.42
N ALA A 291 9.39 5.25 -9.44
CA ALA A 291 10.50 4.35 -9.71
C ALA A 291 10.01 3.15 -10.52
N THR A 292 10.51 3.01 -11.75
CA THR A 292 10.14 1.88 -12.61
C THR A 292 10.88 0.66 -12.11
N THR A 293 10.14 -0.36 -11.66
CA THR A 293 10.72 -1.63 -11.21
C THR A 293 10.36 -2.74 -12.19
N GLU A 294 11.36 -3.48 -12.64
CA GLU A 294 11.22 -4.64 -13.51
C GLU A 294 12.06 -5.81 -13.00
N THR A 295 11.72 -7.03 -13.41
CA THR A 295 12.47 -8.24 -13.10
C THR A 295 12.95 -8.92 -14.36
N VAL A 296 14.22 -9.33 -14.37
CA VAL A 296 14.81 -10.11 -15.47
C VAL A 296 15.29 -11.44 -14.90
N THR A 297 14.89 -12.56 -15.50
CA THR A 297 15.41 -13.88 -15.14
C THR A 297 16.26 -14.43 -16.28
N GLY A 298 17.46 -14.91 -15.96
CA GLY A 298 18.38 -15.43 -16.97
C GLY A 298 19.57 -16.18 -16.40
N VAL A 299 20.55 -16.50 -17.23
CA VAL A 299 21.75 -17.25 -16.85
C VAL A 299 22.91 -16.30 -16.62
N PHE A 300 23.51 -16.37 -15.43
CA PHE A 300 24.66 -15.54 -15.07
C PHE A 300 25.88 -15.88 -15.92
N ASN A 301 26.50 -14.86 -16.53
CA ASN A 301 27.65 -14.97 -17.42
C ASN A 301 28.83 -14.09 -16.97
N GLY A 302 28.91 -13.82 -15.67
CA GLY A 302 29.99 -13.03 -15.06
C GLY A 302 29.64 -11.56 -14.88
N SER A 303 30.64 -10.78 -14.48
CA SER A 303 30.52 -9.33 -14.30
C SER A 303 31.72 -8.62 -14.90
N LEU A 304 31.53 -7.33 -15.20
CA LEU A 304 32.56 -6.44 -15.72
C LEU A 304 32.53 -5.14 -14.93
N THR A 305 33.67 -4.69 -14.43
CA THR A 305 33.81 -3.36 -13.84
C THR A 305 34.67 -2.49 -14.76
N ASP A 306 34.14 -1.35 -15.16
CA ASP A 306 34.86 -0.34 -15.93
C ASP A 306 34.68 1.07 -15.31
N THR A 307 35.09 2.12 -16.02
CA THR A 307 34.99 3.51 -15.53
C THR A 307 33.56 4.02 -15.36
N ARG A 308 32.55 3.31 -15.89
CA ARG A 308 31.13 3.65 -15.82
C ARG A 308 30.41 2.95 -14.66
N GLY A 309 31.01 1.91 -14.08
CA GLY A 309 30.44 1.15 -12.97
C GLY A 309 30.68 -0.35 -13.11
N THR A 310 29.98 -1.13 -12.28
CA THR A 310 29.96 -2.59 -12.37
C THR A 310 28.70 -3.03 -13.10
N PHE A 311 28.86 -3.95 -14.05
CA PHE A 311 27.80 -4.52 -14.87
C PHE A 311 27.74 -6.02 -14.65
N LEU A 312 26.52 -6.54 -14.49
CA LEU A 312 26.22 -7.96 -14.48
C LEU A 312 25.91 -8.42 -15.90
N LYS A 313 26.49 -9.54 -16.32
CA LYS A 313 26.26 -10.14 -17.64
C LYS A 313 25.29 -11.29 -17.51
N VAL A 314 24.15 -11.23 -18.19
CA VAL A 314 23.09 -12.25 -18.10
C VAL A 314 22.60 -12.66 -19.50
N TYR A 315 22.43 -13.96 -19.72
CA TYR A 315 21.69 -14.48 -20.89
C TYR A 315 20.20 -14.52 -20.57
N ASP A 316 19.39 -13.80 -21.32
CA ASP A 316 17.93 -13.82 -21.15
C ASP A 316 17.34 -15.13 -21.71
N LEU A 317 16.54 -15.84 -20.91
CA LEU A 317 15.92 -17.10 -21.30
C LEU A 317 14.52 -16.92 -21.91
N GLU A 318 13.88 -15.75 -21.76
CA GLU A 318 12.48 -15.53 -22.15
C GLU A 318 12.28 -15.21 -23.64
N GLU A 319 13.30 -14.72 -24.35
CA GLU A 319 13.14 -14.29 -25.76
C GLU A 319 13.66 -15.28 -26.83
N GLY A 320 14.20 -16.44 -26.45
CA GLY A 320 14.95 -17.27 -27.41
C GLY A 320 16.19 -16.56 -27.98
N VAL A 321 16.59 -15.45 -27.35
CA VAL A 321 17.71 -14.60 -27.71
C VAL A 321 18.96 -15.16 -27.05
N SER A 322 19.88 -15.68 -27.87
CA SER A 322 21.13 -16.29 -27.42
C SER A 322 22.22 -15.28 -27.03
N SER A 323 21.88 -14.00 -26.78
CA SER A 323 22.85 -12.93 -26.57
C SER A 323 22.92 -12.46 -25.12
N VAL A 324 24.15 -12.27 -24.64
CA VAL A 324 24.45 -11.70 -23.33
C VAL A 324 24.03 -10.23 -23.29
N GLN A 325 23.28 -9.84 -22.26
CA GLN A 325 22.96 -8.45 -21.94
C GLN A 325 23.74 -7.98 -20.71
N ASP A 326 24.03 -6.68 -20.66
CA ASP A 326 24.77 -6.03 -19.57
C ASP A 326 23.82 -5.18 -18.72
N TYR A 327 23.70 -5.48 -17.43
CA TYR A 327 22.84 -4.76 -16.48
C TYR A 327 23.69 -4.04 -15.45
N GLN A 328 23.54 -2.72 -15.34
CA GLN A 328 24.34 -1.92 -14.41
C GLN A 328 23.91 -2.14 -12.96
N LEU A 329 24.86 -2.38 -12.05
CA LEU A 329 24.60 -2.45 -10.62
C LEU A 329 24.38 -1.04 -10.04
N SER A 330 23.44 -0.92 -9.10
CA SER A 330 23.21 0.33 -8.38
C SER A 330 24.45 0.74 -7.56
N PRO A 331 24.88 2.02 -7.62
CA PRO A 331 25.96 2.54 -6.78
C PRO A 331 25.56 2.65 -5.30
N ASP A 332 24.25 2.71 -5.02
CA ASP A 332 23.71 2.86 -3.66
C ASP A 332 23.67 1.54 -2.89
N GLY A 333 24.05 0.44 -3.56
CA GLY A 333 24.12 -0.90 -3.00
C GLY A 333 23.18 -1.88 -3.69
N VAL A 334 23.53 -3.16 -3.61
CA VAL A 334 22.78 -4.27 -4.21
C VAL A 334 22.62 -5.37 -3.16
N THR A 335 21.40 -5.88 -3.04
CA THR A 335 21.14 -7.04 -2.17
C THR A 335 21.36 -8.34 -2.95
N TYR A 336 22.14 -9.26 -2.39
CA TYR A 336 22.38 -10.57 -3.01
C TYR A 336 21.72 -11.67 -2.20
N THR A 337 21.06 -12.62 -2.87
CA THR A 337 20.51 -13.83 -2.27
C THR A 337 20.96 -15.02 -3.11
N TYR A 338 21.51 -16.06 -2.49
CA TYR A 338 21.89 -17.29 -3.20
C TYR A 338 21.30 -18.49 -2.47
N GLU A 339 20.55 -19.33 -3.20
CA GLU A 339 19.76 -20.44 -2.63
C GLU A 339 18.88 -20.01 -1.45
N GLY A 340 18.23 -18.86 -1.58
CA GLY A 340 17.33 -18.31 -0.55
C GLY A 340 18.03 -17.75 0.69
N LYS A 341 19.37 -17.78 0.76
CA LYS A 341 20.14 -17.20 1.87
C LYS A 341 20.70 -15.84 1.46
N LEU A 342 20.56 -14.87 2.36
CA LEU A 342 21.17 -13.56 2.17
C LEU A 342 22.68 -13.74 2.00
N SER A 343 23.18 -13.36 0.83
CA SER A 343 24.57 -13.41 0.46
C SER A 343 25.15 -12.00 0.57
N ALA A 344 26.37 -11.87 1.09
CA ALA A 344 26.98 -10.56 1.24
C ALA A 344 27.63 -10.03 -0.06
N ILE A 345 27.93 -10.91 -1.04
CA ILE A 345 28.79 -10.57 -2.18
C ILE A 345 28.45 -11.35 -3.46
N LEU A 346 28.67 -10.71 -4.61
CA LEU A 346 28.46 -11.25 -5.96
C LEU A 346 29.34 -12.47 -6.29
N SER A 347 30.45 -12.68 -5.57
CA SER A 347 31.37 -13.80 -5.82
C SER A 347 30.79 -15.18 -5.50
N ASN A 348 29.62 -15.25 -4.88
CA ASN A 348 28.93 -16.52 -4.60
C ASN A 348 28.17 -17.06 -5.82
N PHE A 349 28.07 -16.28 -6.90
CA PHE A 349 27.43 -16.68 -8.14
C PHE A 349 28.49 -17.22 -9.12
N SER A 350 28.22 -18.37 -9.72
CA SER A 350 29.04 -19.05 -10.71
C SER A 350 28.45 -18.88 -12.11
N ILE A 351 29.32 -18.77 -13.12
CA ILE A 351 28.86 -18.73 -14.52
C ILE A 351 28.02 -19.97 -14.80
N GLY A 352 26.81 -19.76 -15.31
CA GLY A 352 25.83 -20.81 -15.56
C GLY A 352 24.68 -20.88 -14.54
N ASP A 353 24.77 -20.18 -13.41
CA ASP A 353 23.69 -20.11 -12.42
C ASP A 353 22.46 -19.38 -12.98
N LEU A 354 21.28 -19.81 -12.53
CA LEU A 354 20.05 -19.07 -12.77
C LEU A 354 20.04 -17.84 -11.87
N VAL A 355 19.80 -16.66 -12.42
CA VAL A 355 19.67 -15.41 -11.66
C VAL A 355 18.40 -14.67 -12.01
N THR A 356 17.79 -14.07 -10.99
CA THR A 356 16.70 -13.11 -11.13
C THR A 356 17.18 -11.75 -10.62
N LEU A 357 17.13 -10.75 -11.48
CA LEU A 357 17.50 -9.37 -11.20
C LEU A 357 16.25 -8.57 -10.85
N THR A 358 16.35 -7.72 -9.83
CA THR A 358 15.39 -6.63 -9.60
C THR A 358 16.07 -5.34 -10.05
N ILE A 359 15.46 -4.67 -11.02
CA ILE A 359 15.97 -3.45 -11.63
C ILE A 359 15.04 -2.31 -11.24
N THR A 360 15.58 -1.25 -10.67
CA THR A 360 14.86 -0.03 -10.31
C THR A 360 15.52 1.14 -11.02
N ASN A 361 14.75 1.89 -11.82
CA ASN A 361 15.26 3.03 -12.61
C ASN A 361 16.46 2.65 -13.50
N GLY A 362 16.39 1.48 -14.14
CA GLY A 362 17.43 0.97 -15.03
C GLY A 362 18.69 0.44 -14.35
N GLN A 363 18.71 0.32 -13.02
CA GLN A 363 19.85 -0.20 -12.25
C GLN A 363 19.45 -1.39 -11.39
N VAL A 364 20.30 -2.41 -11.31
CA VAL A 364 20.08 -3.61 -10.51
C VAL A 364 20.23 -3.27 -9.03
N THR A 365 19.16 -3.44 -8.27
CA THR A 365 19.09 -3.22 -6.81
C THR A 365 19.07 -4.53 -6.03
N ALA A 366 18.68 -5.64 -6.66
CA ALA A 366 18.81 -6.98 -6.07
C ALA A 366 19.15 -8.05 -7.11
N VAL A 367 19.88 -9.08 -6.66
CA VAL A 367 20.21 -10.29 -7.44
C VAL A 367 19.92 -11.52 -6.59
N SER A 368 19.00 -12.36 -7.04
CA SER A 368 18.75 -13.69 -6.47
C SER A 368 19.34 -14.75 -7.40
N GLY A 369 19.97 -15.80 -6.87
CA GLY A 369 20.54 -16.87 -7.69
C GLY A 369 20.35 -18.28 -7.14
N GLU A 370 20.34 -19.24 -8.05
CA GLU A 370 20.32 -20.68 -7.79
C GLU A 370 21.28 -21.41 -8.75
N PRO A 371 21.88 -22.54 -8.33
CA PRO A 371 22.75 -23.31 -9.20
C PRO A 371 22.00 -23.83 -10.42
N LYS A 372 22.74 -24.00 -11.53
CA LYS A 372 22.20 -24.58 -12.78
C LYS A 372 21.39 -25.85 -12.54
N VAL A 373 22.00 -26.80 -11.83
CA VAL A 373 21.40 -28.09 -11.49
C VAL A 373 21.17 -28.14 -10.00
N LYS A 374 19.97 -28.53 -9.60
CA LYS A 374 19.55 -28.66 -8.21
C LYS A 374 18.88 -30.01 -8.01
N THR A 375 19.17 -30.67 -6.90
CA THR A 375 18.50 -31.91 -6.53
C THR A 375 17.63 -31.67 -5.30
N VAL A 376 16.37 -32.09 -5.36
CA VAL A 376 15.48 -32.14 -4.21
C VAL A 376 15.31 -33.60 -3.83
N THR A 377 15.92 -34.03 -2.74
CA THR A 377 15.92 -35.45 -2.32
C THR A 377 14.97 -35.70 -1.18
N GLY A 378 14.22 -36.80 -1.24
CA GLY A 378 13.39 -37.28 -0.15
C GLY A 378 12.12 -36.50 0.08
N ALA A 379 11.60 -35.84 -0.96
CA ALA A 379 10.29 -35.22 -0.93
C ALA A 379 9.18 -36.26 -1.12
N TYR A 380 7.94 -35.85 -0.88
CA TYR A 380 6.75 -36.67 -1.12
C TYR A 380 5.84 -35.98 -2.12
N VAL A 381 5.28 -36.73 -3.06
CA VAL A 381 4.34 -36.19 -4.04
C VAL A 381 3.03 -35.83 -3.35
N SER A 382 2.60 -34.58 -3.44
CA SER A 382 1.28 -34.16 -2.96
C SER A 382 0.25 -34.18 -4.09
N GLU A 383 0.64 -33.69 -5.26
CA GLU A 383 -0.24 -33.58 -6.42
C GLU A 383 0.56 -33.68 -7.73
N MET A 384 -0.07 -34.23 -8.77
CA MET A 384 0.44 -34.27 -10.15
C MET A 384 -0.52 -33.53 -11.08
N GLY A 385 -0.03 -32.48 -11.73
CA GLY A 385 -0.78 -31.72 -12.75
C GLY A 385 -0.34 -32.12 -14.16
N VAL A 386 -1.29 -32.19 -15.10
CA VAL A 386 -1.02 -32.65 -16.49
C VAL A 386 -1.53 -31.70 -17.59
N SER A 387 -2.12 -30.55 -17.23
CA SER A 387 -2.64 -29.57 -18.20
C SER A 387 -2.76 -28.17 -17.57
N PRO A 388 -2.32 -27.08 -18.25
CA PRO A 388 -1.78 -27.02 -19.63
C PRO A 388 -0.31 -27.45 -19.75
N ALA A 389 0.43 -27.53 -18.64
CA ALA A 389 1.79 -28.07 -18.56
C ALA A 389 1.86 -29.11 -17.45
N ALA A 390 2.79 -30.07 -17.57
CA ALA A 390 3.01 -31.06 -16.53
C ALA A 390 3.67 -30.41 -15.31
N THR A 391 3.10 -30.62 -14.13
CA THR A 391 3.60 -30.09 -12.86
C THR A 391 3.60 -31.17 -11.77
N ILE A 392 4.50 -31.01 -10.79
CA ILE A 392 4.57 -31.83 -9.59
C ILE A 392 4.57 -30.91 -8.37
N THR A 393 3.64 -31.13 -7.45
CA THR A 393 3.61 -30.48 -6.15
C THR A 393 4.19 -31.44 -5.12
N ILE A 394 5.13 -30.97 -4.31
CA ILE A 394 5.78 -31.80 -3.29
C ILE A 394 5.56 -31.29 -1.88
N THR A 395 5.59 -32.19 -0.91
CA THR A 395 5.79 -31.90 0.51
C THR A 395 7.19 -32.34 0.92
N HIS A 396 7.81 -31.60 1.83
CA HIS A 396 9.19 -31.85 2.25
C HIS A 396 9.44 -31.31 3.66
N ALA A 397 10.36 -31.93 4.41
CA ALA A 397 10.67 -31.51 5.79
C ALA A 397 11.33 -30.12 5.89
N ASP A 398 11.94 -29.67 4.80
CA ASP A 398 12.46 -28.31 4.63
C ASP A 398 11.35 -27.40 4.07
N ALA A 399 11.01 -26.37 4.85
CA ALA A 399 9.97 -25.38 4.54
C ALA A 399 10.22 -24.60 3.23
N ALA A 400 11.46 -24.57 2.71
CA ALA A 400 11.75 -23.95 1.42
C ALA A 400 11.16 -24.72 0.21
N TYR A 401 10.81 -25.99 0.42
CA TYR A 401 10.29 -26.88 -0.62
C TYR A 401 8.86 -27.35 -0.36
N ASP A 402 8.37 -27.26 0.89
CA ASP A 402 7.06 -27.75 1.27
C ASP A 402 5.93 -27.00 0.54
N GLY A 403 5.05 -27.74 -0.12
CA GLY A 403 3.97 -27.20 -0.95
C GLY A 403 4.41 -26.56 -2.27
N LYS A 404 5.69 -26.64 -2.64
CA LYS A 404 6.21 -26.01 -3.86
C LYS A 404 5.78 -26.78 -5.10
N VAL A 405 5.35 -26.04 -6.12
CA VAL A 405 4.97 -26.56 -7.45
C VAL A 405 6.14 -26.40 -8.41
N TYR A 406 6.52 -27.48 -9.07
CA TYR A 406 7.56 -27.46 -10.10
C TYR A 406 6.99 -27.82 -11.46
N THR A 407 7.45 -27.13 -12.50
CA THR A 407 7.20 -27.50 -13.89
C THR A 407 8.06 -28.69 -14.28
N ILE A 408 7.49 -29.61 -15.04
CA ILE A 408 8.16 -30.81 -15.52
C ILE A 408 8.52 -30.64 -16.99
N SER A 409 9.77 -30.95 -17.34
CA SER A 409 10.24 -30.93 -18.73
C SER A 409 9.46 -31.92 -19.59
N GLY A 410 9.15 -31.55 -20.83
CA GLY A 410 8.56 -32.48 -21.81
C GLY A 410 9.46 -33.66 -22.18
N SER A 411 10.76 -33.60 -21.82
CA SER A 411 11.74 -34.69 -22.00
C SER A 411 12.22 -35.28 -20.67
N VAL A 412 11.42 -35.15 -19.60
CA VAL A 412 11.75 -35.68 -18.27
C VAL A 412 12.04 -37.19 -18.30
N TYR A 413 13.07 -37.62 -17.58
CA TYR A 413 13.28 -39.03 -17.28
C TYR A 413 12.53 -39.42 -16.00
N VAL A 414 11.69 -40.46 -16.07
CA VAL A 414 10.87 -40.89 -14.93
C VAL A 414 11.16 -42.34 -14.62
N SER A 415 11.45 -42.63 -13.35
CA SER A 415 11.55 -43.98 -12.84
C SER A 415 10.74 -44.14 -11.55
N ARG A 416 10.13 -45.31 -11.39
CA ARG A 416 9.39 -45.70 -10.18
C ARG A 416 9.82 -47.09 -9.75
N ASN A 417 10.18 -47.25 -8.48
CA ASN A 417 10.66 -48.52 -7.92
C ASN A 417 11.83 -49.14 -8.73
N GLY A 418 12.72 -48.28 -9.23
CA GLY A 418 13.92 -48.67 -10.00
C GLY A 418 13.65 -49.09 -11.46
N ARG A 419 12.45 -48.88 -12.00
CA ARG A 419 12.11 -49.14 -13.41
C ARG A 419 11.63 -47.88 -14.10
N THR A 420 11.86 -47.76 -15.41
CA THR A 420 11.31 -46.65 -16.22
C THR A 420 9.79 -46.64 -16.12
N ALA A 421 9.24 -45.45 -15.93
CA ALA A 421 7.82 -45.21 -15.73
C ALA A 421 7.36 -43.99 -16.52
N SER A 422 6.05 -43.73 -16.54
CA SER A 422 5.45 -42.50 -17.07
C SER A 422 5.02 -41.59 -15.91
N LEU A 423 4.74 -40.32 -16.21
CA LEU A 423 4.20 -39.38 -15.21
C LEU A 423 2.87 -39.84 -14.61
N ARG A 424 2.12 -40.69 -15.33
CA ARG A 424 0.83 -41.22 -14.86
C ARG A 424 0.99 -42.32 -13.81
N ASP A 425 2.18 -42.91 -13.72
CA ASP A 425 2.48 -43.98 -12.77
C ASP A 425 2.92 -43.44 -11.40
N ILE A 426 3.21 -42.14 -11.31
CA ILE A 426 3.57 -41.45 -10.06
C ILE A 426 2.30 -41.15 -9.27
N LEU A 427 2.24 -41.64 -8.05
CA LEU A 427 1.06 -41.50 -7.18
C LEU A 427 1.32 -40.48 -6.07
N PRO A 428 0.27 -39.79 -5.57
CA PRO A 428 0.35 -39.06 -4.32
C PRO A 428 0.92 -39.95 -3.20
N GLY A 429 1.79 -39.37 -2.39
CA GLY A 429 2.52 -40.04 -1.31
C GLY A 429 3.80 -40.76 -1.73
N ASP A 430 4.09 -40.90 -3.04
CA ASP A 430 5.36 -41.49 -3.49
C ASP A 430 6.52 -40.66 -2.95
N LYS A 431 7.56 -41.31 -2.44
CA LYS A 431 8.80 -40.62 -2.07
C LYS A 431 9.60 -40.36 -3.34
N VAL A 432 9.99 -39.12 -3.59
CA VAL A 432 10.68 -38.70 -4.82
C VAL A 432 12.00 -38.01 -4.55
N ASP A 433 12.96 -38.29 -5.41
CA ASP A 433 14.12 -37.45 -5.66
C ASP A 433 13.95 -36.79 -7.03
N LEU A 434 14.10 -35.47 -7.09
CA LEU A 434 13.96 -34.66 -8.30
C LEU A 434 15.31 -34.06 -8.69
N GLU A 435 15.67 -34.14 -9.97
CA GLU A 435 16.72 -33.30 -10.55
C GLU A 435 16.06 -32.16 -11.34
N LEU A 436 16.52 -30.94 -11.10
CA LEU A 436 16.05 -29.73 -11.77
C LEU A 436 17.20 -29.08 -12.52
N GLU A 437 16.94 -28.67 -13.75
CA GLU A 437 17.82 -27.80 -14.53
C GLU A 437 17.09 -26.46 -14.75
N TYR A 438 17.69 -25.36 -14.28
CA TYR A 438 17.07 -24.02 -14.32
C TYR A 438 15.64 -23.97 -13.72
N GLY A 439 15.41 -24.72 -12.64
CA GLY A 439 14.11 -24.77 -11.95
C GLY A 439 13.05 -25.67 -12.59
N VAL A 440 13.36 -26.30 -13.72
CA VAL A 440 12.47 -27.26 -14.41
C VAL A 440 12.92 -28.69 -14.11
N VAL A 441 11.99 -29.57 -13.74
CA VAL A 441 12.30 -30.97 -13.41
C VAL A 441 12.68 -31.74 -14.67
N THR A 442 13.90 -32.29 -14.69
CA THR A 442 14.47 -33.10 -15.77
C THR A 442 14.53 -34.58 -15.42
N GLU A 443 14.54 -34.94 -14.13
CA GLU A 443 14.48 -36.32 -13.66
C GLU A 443 13.59 -36.48 -12.43
N ILE A 444 12.81 -37.57 -12.39
CA ILE A 444 11.97 -38.00 -11.26
C ILE A 444 12.32 -39.45 -10.94
N SER A 445 12.80 -39.69 -9.72
CA SER A 445 13.01 -41.04 -9.16
C SER A 445 12.06 -41.25 -7.99
N ALA A 446 11.07 -42.12 -8.16
CA ALA A 446 10.01 -42.37 -7.19
C ALA A 446 10.12 -43.76 -6.54
N THR A 447 9.76 -43.84 -5.26
CA THR A 447 9.61 -45.10 -4.52
C THR A 447 8.26 -45.13 -3.82
N SER A 448 7.51 -46.22 -4.00
CA SER A 448 6.20 -46.38 -3.36
C SER A 448 6.28 -47.08 -2.01
N ARG A 449 5.25 -46.88 -1.19
CA ARG A 449 5.01 -47.65 0.05
C ARG A 449 3.68 -48.39 -0.07
N SER A 450 3.54 -49.56 0.53
CA SER A 450 2.25 -50.27 0.54
C SER A 450 1.70 -50.38 1.95
N SER A 451 0.42 -50.09 2.13
CA SER A 451 -0.30 -50.29 3.40
C SER A 451 -1.73 -50.77 3.14
N THR A 452 -2.43 -51.10 4.22
CA THR A 452 -3.85 -51.51 4.17
C THR A 452 -4.58 -50.86 5.34
N ALA A 453 -5.80 -50.39 5.11
CA ALA A 453 -6.68 -49.88 6.16
C ALA A 453 -8.06 -50.52 6.06
N THR A 454 -8.71 -50.71 7.21
CA THR A 454 -10.06 -51.27 7.30
C THR A 454 -10.92 -50.39 8.19
N GLY A 455 -12.08 -49.97 7.70
CA GLY A 455 -12.99 -49.08 8.41
C GLY A 455 -14.40 -49.11 7.84
N THR A 456 -15.24 -48.17 8.26
CA THR A 456 -16.60 -47.98 7.72
C THR A 456 -16.70 -46.66 6.96
N ILE A 457 -17.32 -46.67 5.78
CA ILE A 457 -17.45 -45.46 4.95
C ILE A 457 -18.34 -44.43 5.64
N THR A 458 -17.82 -43.21 5.87
CA THR A 458 -18.58 -42.07 6.41
C THR A 458 -18.90 -41.02 5.36
N GLU A 459 -18.08 -40.92 4.31
CA GLU A 459 -18.29 -40.00 3.18
C GLU A 459 -17.76 -40.59 1.86
N ILE A 460 -18.37 -40.22 0.74
CA ILE A 460 -17.94 -40.59 -0.62
C ILE A 460 -17.91 -39.33 -1.47
N THR A 461 -16.76 -39.04 -2.08
CA THR A 461 -16.57 -37.91 -2.99
C THR A 461 -16.34 -38.41 -4.41
N ILE A 462 -17.17 -37.96 -5.36
CA ILE A 462 -17.05 -38.30 -6.78
C ILE A 462 -16.81 -37.00 -7.56
N GLY A 463 -15.60 -36.79 -8.07
CA GLY A 463 -15.21 -35.59 -8.79
C GLY A 463 -14.65 -35.87 -10.18
N THR A 464 -14.60 -34.84 -11.02
CA THR A 464 -13.96 -34.91 -12.35
C THR A 464 -12.44 -34.93 -12.26
N ASN A 465 -11.88 -34.38 -11.18
CA ASN A 465 -10.43 -34.27 -10.95
C ASN A 465 -9.94 -35.19 -9.82
N THR A 466 -10.71 -35.30 -8.72
CA THR A 466 -10.38 -36.15 -7.57
C THR A 466 -11.61 -36.91 -7.08
N SER A 467 -11.48 -38.21 -6.87
CA SER A 467 -12.47 -39.06 -6.20
C SER A 467 -11.87 -39.58 -4.90
N GLY A 468 -12.69 -39.81 -3.88
CA GLY A 468 -12.21 -40.25 -2.58
C GLY A 468 -13.30 -40.81 -1.68
N ILE A 469 -12.89 -41.35 -0.55
CA ILE A 469 -13.76 -41.83 0.53
C ILE A 469 -13.21 -41.38 1.88
N GLU A 470 -14.08 -41.24 2.86
CA GLU A 470 -13.68 -41.15 4.26
C GLU A 470 -14.08 -42.43 5.01
N LEU A 471 -13.15 -42.94 5.82
CA LEU A 471 -13.36 -44.13 6.64
C LEU A 471 -13.28 -43.77 8.12
N ASP A 472 -14.26 -44.21 8.90
CA ASP A 472 -14.14 -44.31 10.35
C ASP A 472 -13.34 -45.58 10.71
N ILE A 473 -12.18 -45.37 11.33
CA ILE A 473 -11.27 -46.39 11.81
C ILE A 473 -11.13 -46.21 13.33
N ASN A 474 -11.91 -47.00 14.09
CA ASN A 474 -11.92 -46.96 15.56
C ASN A 474 -12.28 -45.60 16.17
N GLY A 475 -13.20 -44.85 15.57
CA GLY A 475 -13.67 -43.54 16.02
C GLY A 475 -12.87 -42.35 15.47
N VAL A 476 -11.94 -42.60 14.53
CA VAL A 476 -11.14 -41.57 13.85
C VAL A 476 -11.47 -41.62 12.36
N THR A 477 -11.91 -40.49 11.81
CA THR A 477 -12.18 -40.36 10.38
C THR A 477 -10.90 -40.06 9.62
N GLU A 478 -10.61 -40.86 8.60
CA GLU A 478 -9.46 -40.69 7.70
C GLU A 478 -9.90 -40.65 6.23
N SER A 479 -9.35 -39.72 5.46
CA SER A 479 -9.68 -39.53 4.04
C SER A 479 -8.69 -40.26 3.13
N TYR A 480 -9.20 -40.88 2.06
CA TYR A 480 -8.43 -41.69 1.12
C TYR A 480 -8.73 -41.30 -0.33
N VAL A 481 -7.68 -41.11 -1.13
CA VAL A 481 -7.80 -40.74 -2.55
C VAL A 481 -7.94 -41.99 -3.41
N ILE A 482 -8.95 -42.00 -4.29
CA ILE A 482 -9.20 -43.08 -5.24
C ILE A 482 -8.74 -42.64 -6.62
N VAL A 483 -7.81 -43.40 -7.20
CA VAL A 483 -7.23 -43.13 -8.52
C VAL A 483 -8.01 -43.87 -9.62
N ARG A 484 -7.75 -43.53 -10.90
CA ARG A 484 -8.57 -44.06 -12.01
C ARG A 484 -8.50 -45.58 -12.19
N ASP A 485 -7.38 -46.19 -11.83
CA ASP A 485 -7.13 -47.62 -12.03
C ASP A 485 -7.35 -48.44 -10.74
N THR A 486 -8.07 -47.89 -9.76
CA THR A 486 -8.41 -48.60 -8.52
C THR A 486 -9.33 -49.79 -8.81
N GLU A 487 -8.93 -50.98 -8.36
CA GLU A 487 -9.76 -52.19 -8.44
C GLU A 487 -10.82 -52.17 -7.34
N ILE A 488 -12.11 -52.17 -7.70
CA ILE A 488 -13.22 -52.12 -6.74
C ILE A 488 -13.97 -53.45 -6.73
N TYR A 489 -14.15 -54.03 -5.55
CA TYR A 489 -14.94 -55.23 -5.31
C TYR A 489 -16.02 -54.97 -4.27
N VAL A 490 -17.28 -55.27 -4.58
CA VAL A 490 -18.42 -55.16 -3.66
C VAL A 490 -19.02 -56.54 -3.46
N ASN A 491 -19.01 -57.03 -2.21
CA ASN A 491 -19.46 -58.38 -1.85
C ASN A 491 -18.81 -59.48 -2.74
N ASP A 492 -17.49 -59.36 -2.96
CA ASP A 492 -16.66 -60.26 -3.77
C ASP A 492 -16.91 -60.25 -5.29
N GLU A 493 -17.72 -59.32 -5.81
CA GLU A 493 -17.91 -59.09 -7.26
C GLU A 493 -17.29 -57.76 -7.72
N VAL A 494 -16.88 -57.65 -8.98
CA VAL A 494 -16.32 -56.41 -9.55
C VAL A 494 -17.39 -55.32 -9.53
N GLY A 495 -17.07 -54.18 -8.91
CA GLY A 495 -17.98 -53.05 -8.75
C GLY A 495 -17.37 -51.72 -9.20
N THR A 496 -18.09 -50.65 -8.92
CA THR A 496 -17.71 -49.26 -9.22
C THR A 496 -17.89 -48.37 -7.99
N LEU A 497 -17.37 -47.15 -8.05
CA LEU A 497 -17.54 -46.17 -6.97
C LEU A 497 -19.02 -45.83 -6.68
N TYR A 498 -19.91 -46.02 -7.66
CA TYR A 498 -21.35 -45.78 -7.53
C TYR A 498 -22.09 -46.84 -6.70
N ASP A 499 -21.47 -48.01 -6.51
CA ASP A 499 -22.03 -49.13 -5.77
C ASP A 499 -21.81 -49.01 -4.26
N LEU A 500 -20.97 -48.07 -3.82
CA LEU A 500 -20.65 -47.82 -2.42
C LEU A 500 -21.79 -47.13 -1.67
N ARG A 501 -21.93 -47.44 -0.38
CA ARG A 501 -22.89 -46.81 0.53
C ARG A 501 -22.23 -46.38 1.85
N LEU A 502 -22.80 -45.35 2.48
CA LEU A 502 -22.38 -44.95 3.82
C LEU A 502 -22.68 -46.07 4.82
N GLY A 503 -21.73 -46.34 5.71
CA GLY A 503 -21.76 -47.44 6.68
C GLY A 503 -21.25 -48.78 6.16
N ASP A 504 -20.91 -48.91 4.87
CA ASP A 504 -20.29 -50.12 4.35
C ASP A 504 -18.93 -50.36 5.00
N SER A 505 -18.60 -51.62 5.32
CA SER A 505 -17.27 -51.98 5.80
C SER A 505 -16.32 -52.16 4.62
N VAL A 506 -15.23 -51.41 4.61
CA VAL A 506 -14.25 -51.40 3.52
C VAL A 506 -12.88 -51.80 4.02
N THR A 507 -12.17 -52.57 3.21
CA THR A 507 -10.70 -52.70 3.28
C THR A 507 -10.10 -52.06 2.05
N VAL A 508 -9.20 -51.10 2.24
CA VAL A 508 -8.42 -50.46 1.18
C VAL A 508 -7.00 -50.99 1.19
N ASN A 509 -6.47 -51.32 0.01
CA ASN A 509 -5.04 -51.44 -0.23
C ASN A 509 -4.56 -50.10 -0.77
N ILE A 510 -3.56 -49.55 -0.11
CA ILE A 510 -3.02 -48.23 -0.41
C ILE A 510 -1.61 -48.43 -0.93
N GLU A 511 -1.33 -47.84 -2.09
CA GLU A 511 0.03 -47.65 -2.56
C GLU A 511 0.34 -46.16 -2.48
N SER A 512 1.33 -45.83 -1.65
CA SER A 512 1.71 -44.50 -1.24
C SER A 512 0.60 -43.84 -0.43
N ASP A 513 -0.19 -42.96 -1.03
CA ASP A 513 -1.43 -42.40 -0.44
C ASP A 513 -2.66 -42.66 -1.33
N ALA A 514 -2.49 -43.38 -2.44
CA ALA A 514 -3.55 -43.71 -3.37
C ALA A 514 -4.12 -45.10 -3.10
N VAL A 515 -5.45 -45.21 -3.07
CA VAL A 515 -6.13 -46.50 -2.99
C VAL A 515 -5.98 -47.22 -4.33
N THR A 516 -5.32 -48.37 -4.34
CA THR A 516 -5.15 -49.21 -5.55
C THR A 516 -6.14 -50.36 -5.61
N ARG A 517 -6.67 -50.80 -4.46
CA ARG A 517 -7.77 -51.75 -4.37
C ARG A 517 -8.71 -51.42 -3.23
N LEU A 518 -10.00 -51.61 -3.45
CA LEU A 518 -11.06 -51.37 -2.48
C LEU A 518 -11.99 -52.58 -2.43
N THR A 519 -12.09 -53.24 -1.27
CA THR A 519 -12.96 -54.41 -1.03
C THR A 519 -14.04 -54.05 -0.02
N VAL A 520 -15.30 -54.14 -0.44
CA VAL A 520 -16.47 -53.65 0.31
C VAL A 520 -17.34 -54.82 0.73
N ARG A 521 -17.80 -54.78 1.98
CA ARG A 521 -18.84 -55.65 2.50
C ARG A 521 -20.01 -54.78 2.97
N SER A 522 -21.09 -54.79 2.20
CA SER A 522 -22.26 -53.99 2.53
C SER A 522 -23.07 -54.66 3.64
N VAL A 523 -23.39 -53.91 4.69
CA VAL A 523 -24.25 -54.38 5.79
C VAL A 523 -25.62 -53.74 5.60
N ALA A 524 -26.67 -54.54 5.39
CA ALA A 524 -28.04 -54.03 5.31
C ALA A 524 -28.42 -53.36 6.65
N GLN A 525 -28.54 -52.03 6.67
CA GLN A 525 -28.95 -51.31 7.88
C GLN A 525 -30.45 -51.53 8.15
N VAL A 526 -30.75 -52.00 9.36
CA VAL A 526 -32.14 -52.16 9.82
C VAL A 526 -32.58 -50.85 10.47
N GLU A 527 -33.54 -50.18 9.84
CA GLU A 527 -34.12 -48.91 10.26
C GLU A 527 -35.48 -49.10 10.95
N THR A 528 -35.88 -48.11 11.75
CA THR A 528 -37.21 -48.03 12.36
C THR A 528 -37.89 -46.70 12.07
N MET A 529 -39.20 -46.74 11.82
CA MET A 529 -40.01 -45.57 11.47
C MET A 529 -41.36 -45.63 12.18
N THR A 530 -41.80 -44.50 12.74
CA THR A 530 -43.13 -44.38 13.38
C THR A 530 -43.97 -43.37 12.60
N GLY A 531 -45.25 -43.66 12.43
CA GLY A 531 -46.15 -42.74 11.75
C GLY A 531 -47.60 -43.22 11.74
N THR A 532 -48.48 -42.38 11.20
CA THR A 532 -49.91 -42.64 11.15
C THR A 532 -50.30 -43.20 9.78
N VAL A 533 -51.02 -44.31 9.77
CA VAL A 533 -51.45 -45.01 8.57
C VAL A 533 -52.48 -44.19 7.81
N GLU A 534 -52.22 -43.94 6.53
CA GLU A 534 -53.13 -43.26 5.63
C GLU A 534 -53.93 -44.28 4.80
N VAL A 535 -53.22 -45.26 4.22
CA VAL A 535 -53.80 -46.30 3.36
C VAL A 535 -53.13 -47.63 3.63
N VAL A 536 -53.92 -48.71 3.70
CA VAL A 536 -53.42 -50.08 3.70
C VAL A 536 -53.92 -50.78 2.45
N ASN A 537 -53.01 -51.35 1.66
CA ASN A 537 -53.36 -52.16 0.52
C ASN A 537 -52.94 -53.62 0.76
N VAL A 538 -53.88 -54.41 1.26
CA VAL A 538 -53.65 -55.82 1.59
C VAL A 538 -53.34 -56.66 0.34
N SER A 539 -53.92 -56.32 -0.83
CA SER A 539 -53.72 -57.09 -2.07
C SER A 539 -52.32 -56.94 -2.64
N TYR A 540 -51.68 -55.77 -2.44
CA TYR A 540 -50.33 -55.48 -2.90
C TYR A 540 -49.28 -55.47 -1.77
N GLY A 541 -49.69 -55.80 -0.55
CA GLY A 541 -48.79 -55.96 0.58
C GLY A 541 -48.06 -54.69 1.02
N PHE A 542 -48.67 -53.51 0.93
CA PHE A 542 -48.02 -52.26 1.37
C PHE A 542 -48.92 -51.36 2.22
N ILE A 543 -48.27 -50.46 2.96
CA ILE A 543 -48.86 -49.43 3.81
C ILE A 543 -48.33 -48.07 3.35
N SER A 544 -49.22 -47.10 3.16
CA SER A 544 -48.87 -45.68 3.04
C SER A 544 -49.08 -45.03 4.40
N MET A 545 -48.04 -44.43 4.97
CA MET A 545 -48.09 -43.80 6.28
C MET A 545 -47.46 -42.41 6.27
N ASN A 546 -48.05 -41.51 7.05
CA ASN A 546 -47.52 -40.17 7.26
C ASN A 546 -46.53 -40.20 8.42
N VAL A 547 -45.28 -39.82 8.12
CA VAL A 547 -44.15 -39.78 9.04
C VAL A 547 -43.84 -38.33 9.31
N THR A 548 -43.74 -37.97 10.58
CA THR A 548 -43.37 -36.62 10.98
C THR A 548 -41.90 -36.60 11.39
N ASP A 549 -41.09 -35.77 10.72
CA ASP A 549 -39.69 -35.60 11.10
C ASP A 549 -39.54 -34.81 12.42
N THR A 550 -38.32 -34.70 12.93
CA THR A 550 -38.02 -33.98 14.18
C THR A 550 -38.30 -32.47 14.09
N ALA A 551 -38.44 -31.92 12.88
CA ALA A 551 -38.77 -30.53 12.60
C ALA A 551 -40.29 -30.29 12.46
N GLY A 552 -41.11 -31.34 12.52
CA GLY A 552 -42.56 -31.27 12.40
C GLY A 552 -43.10 -31.35 10.97
N ASN A 553 -42.26 -31.63 9.97
CA ASN A 553 -42.71 -31.82 8.59
C ASN A 553 -43.31 -33.21 8.42
N VAL A 554 -44.46 -33.29 7.75
CA VAL A 554 -45.14 -34.55 7.47
C VAL A 554 -44.84 -34.99 6.05
N THR A 555 -44.25 -36.17 5.89
CA THR A 555 -43.99 -36.82 4.59
C THR A 555 -44.73 -38.15 4.51
N THR A 556 -45.30 -38.45 3.35
CA THR A 556 -45.94 -39.74 3.08
C THR A 556 -44.88 -40.76 2.65
N GLN A 557 -44.76 -41.85 3.40
CA GLN A 557 -43.86 -42.95 3.12
C GLN A 557 -44.63 -44.21 2.73
N GLN A 558 -44.18 -44.87 1.66
CA GLN A 558 -44.63 -46.21 1.29
C GLN A 558 -43.74 -47.27 1.95
N VAL A 559 -44.39 -48.23 2.62
CA VAL A 559 -43.79 -49.34 3.35
C VAL A 559 -44.32 -50.65 2.78
N PHE A 560 -43.45 -51.47 2.21
CA PHE A 560 -43.78 -52.80 1.71
C PHE A 560 -43.65 -53.81 2.83
N VAL A 561 -44.69 -54.60 3.06
CA VAL A 561 -44.76 -55.60 4.12
C VAL A 561 -44.32 -56.94 3.54
N LYS A 562 -43.12 -57.40 3.93
CA LYS A 562 -42.54 -58.64 3.45
C LYS A 562 -43.40 -59.85 3.83
N ASP A 563 -43.46 -60.86 2.97
CA ASP A 563 -44.07 -62.15 3.30
C ASP A 563 -43.43 -62.73 4.57
N GLY A 564 -44.27 -62.98 5.58
CA GLY A 564 -43.82 -63.45 6.89
C GLY A 564 -43.42 -62.36 7.90
N ALA A 565 -43.59 -61.07 7.57
CA ALA A 565 -43.39 -59.98 8.52
C ALA A 565 -44.20 -60.19 9.81
N SER A 566 -43.59 -59.91 10.96
CA SER A 566 -44.26 -60.02 12.25
C SER A 566 -45.13 -58.79 12.51
N ILE A 567 -46.44 -58.97 12.67
CA ILE A 567 -47.37 -57.88 12.97
C ILE A 567 -48.04 -58.17 14.32
N ILE A 568 -47.92 -57.23 15.27
CA ILE A 568 -48.43 -57.37 16.64
C ILE A 568 -49.10 -56.06 17.10
N GLY A 569 -50.03 -56.17 18.05
CA GLY A 569 -50.59 -55.02 18.77
C GLY A 569 -49.89 -54.77 20.11
N THR A 570 -50.18 -53.64 20.75
CA THR A 570 -49.67 -53.28 22.09
C THR A 570 -50.19 -54.17 23.23
N ASP A 571 -51.16 -55.05 22.96
CA ASP A 571 -51.62 -56.09 23.88
C ASP A 571 -50.62 -57.25 24.05
N GLY A 572 -49.51 -57.24 23.29
CA GLY A 572 -48.33 -58.08 23.50
C GLY A 572 -48.55 -59.60 23.33
N GLY A 573 -49.73 -60.02 22.85
CA GLY A 573 -50.11 -61.44 22.86
C GLY A 573 -50.85 -61.96 21.62
N THR A 574 -51.38 -61.08 20.76
CA THR A 574 -52.19 -61.51 19.61
C THR A 574 -51.47 -61.24 18.29
N ARG A 575 -51.12 -62.30 17.54
CA ARG A 575 -50.58 -62.17 16.18
C ARG A 575 -51.63 -61.52 15.27
N LYS A 576 -51.26 -60.41 14.63
CA LYS A 576 -52.09 -59.67 13.69
C LYS A 576 -51.65 -59.97 12.25
N THR A 577 -52.47 -59.52 11.32
CA THR A 577 -52.24 -59.57 9.88
C THR A 577 -52.30 -58.16 9.31
N LEU A 578 -51.87 -57.98 8.05
CA LEU A 578 -51.94 -56.67 7.39
C LEU A 578 -53.37 -56.12 7.34
N SER A 579 -54.38 -56.99 7.27
CA SER A 579 -55.80 -56.64 7.30
C SER A 579 -56.29 -56.05 8.62
N ASP A 580 -55.52 -56.21 9.71
CA ASP A 580 -55.88 -55.68 11.03
C ASP A 580 -55.47 -54.21 11.21
N ILE A 581 -54.59 -53.70 10.35
CA ILE A 581 -54.13 -52.30 10.34
C ILE A 581 -55.15 -51.46 9.57
N LYS A 582 -55.56 -50.32 10.14
CA LYS A 582 -56.55 -49.41 9.57
C LYS A 582 -55.99 -48.02 9.37
N ALA A 583 -56.59 -47.27 8.44
CA ALA A 583 -56.33 -45.85 8.30
C ALA A 583 -56.62 -45.13 9.62
N GLY A 584 -55.66 -44.32 10.08
CA GLY A 584 -55.67 -43.64 11.38
C GLY A 584 -54.87 -44.35 12.48
N ASP A 585 -54.48 -45.62 12.31
CA ASP A 585 -53.64 -46.32 13.29
C ASP A 585 -52.24 -45.70 13.32
N THR A 586 -51.62 -45.66 14.51
CA THR A 586 -50.19 -45.31 14.60
C THR A 586 -49.40 -46.61 14.63
N ILE A 587 -48.40 -46.73 13.77
CA ILE A 587 -47.57 -47.93 13.68
C ILE A 587 -46.08 -47.60 13.82
N LEU A 588 -45.34 -48.49 14.48
CA LEU A 588 -43.88 -48.55 14.45
C LEU A 588 -43.47 -49.67 13.49
N VAL A 589 -42.74 -49.32 12.44
CA VAL A 589 -42.24 -50.24 11.42
C VAL A 589 -40.74 -50.43 11.63
N LYS A 590 -40.26 -51.67 11.57
CA LYS A 590 -38.84 -52.04 11.53
C LYS A 590 -38.54 -52.76 10.22
N GLY A 591 -37.52 -52.32 9.51
CA GLY A 591 -37.25 -52.76 8.14
C GLY A 591 -35.91 -52.28 7.61
N ALA A 592 -35.73 -52.28 6.29
CA ALA A 592 -34.56 -51.71 5.63
C ALA A 592 -34.97 -51.11 4.28
N MET A 593 -34.23 -50.12 3.79
CA MET A 593 -34.42 -49.60 2.43
C MET A 593 -33.85 -50.59 1.41
N ASN A 594 -34.69 -51.02 0.47
CA ASN A 594 -34.30 -51.90 -0.63
C ASN A 594 -34.84 -51.32 -1.95
N MET A 595 -33.96 -51.11 -2.93
CA MET A 595 -34.30 -50.58 -4.26
C MET A 595 -35.20 -49.32 -4.25
N GLY A 596 -35.00 -48.42 -3.28
CA GLY A 596 -35.78 -47.18 -3.14
C GLY A 596 -37.12 -47.31 -2.41
N ALA A 597 -37.43 -48.48 -1.86
CA ALA A 597 -38.63 -48.74 -1.09
C ALA A 597 -38.29 -49.29 0.30
N PHE A 598 -39.10 -48.93 1.32
CA PHE A 598 -38.88 -49.43 2.67
C PHE A 598 -39.54 -50.80 2.85
N GLU A 599 -38.76 -51.85 3.10
CA GLU A 599 -39.26 -53.20 3.35
C GLU A 599 -39.38 -53.49 4.84
N ALA A 600 -40.61 -53.59 5.34
CA ALA A 600 -40.90 -53.96 6.72
C ALA A 600 -40.68 -55.45 6.99
N THR A 601 -39.91 -55.73 8.03
CA THR A 601 -39.73 -57.07 8.61
C THR A 601 -40.55 -57.26 9.88
N SER A 602 -40.91 -56.17 10.57
CA SER A 602 -41.80 -56.19 11.73
C SER A 602 -42.60 -54.89 11.84
N ILE A 603 -43.84 -54.99 12.29
CA ILE A 603 -44.76 -53.87 12.47
C ILE A 603 -45.46 -54.01 13.83
N VAL A 604 -45.48 -52.94 14.61
CA VAL A 604 -46.20 -52.84 15.88
C VAL A 604 -47.29 -51.79 15.72
N ILE A 605 -48.54 -52.18 15.96
CA ILE A 605 -49.69 -51.26 16.03
C ILE A 605 -49.71 -50.69 17.45
N LEU A 606 -49.51 -49.37 17.57
CA LEU A 606 -49.36 -48.64 18.83
C LEU A 606 -50.70 -48.31 19.48
#